data_AF-A0AAQ1EZE3-F1
#
_entry.id   AF-A0AAQ1EZE3-F1
#
_cell.length_a   1.000
_cell.length_b   1.000
_cell.length_c   1.000
_cell.angle_alpha   90.00
_cell.angle_beta   90.00
_cell.angle_gamma   90.00
#
_symmetry.space_group_name_H-M   'P 1'
#
loop_
_entity.id
_entity.type
_entity.pdbx_description
1 polymer ?
#
loop_
_entity_poly.entity_id
_entity_poly.type
_entity_poly.pdbx_seq_one_letter_code
_entity_poly.pdbx_strand_id
1 'polypeptide(L)'
;MSVVQLEPPRDAWDDRTVSELLALASSRSADDRQRLLLKVTSLCESNPPPPKVAPLLSDIFLALTAQAERDIRLALSERIAGVDWAPPALVNMLALDEIEIARPVITSSPLLQNADLIRLLIEATLEHQIAVARRPQLARPVVDTIVDRAEPVTMTALASNRTADIGEDAMRKLVDHSRRIAGLRAPLTRHPRLNEQLAQQLYQWVGQALRQSIGERFRIDDAQLNAAVQDAAAKAAGSPEWRAMSARMTEDRVRIDAERRLVEKLQAAGQLRPGLLVRALREQRFELFEQTLAVLGGFSEAQVHHAIRAPTAEPLYLACIAVGVDKAVFASLLVEVRKLSGGMPADGGWKATPMSAHAASRAFHQMMQKPATV
;
A
#
# COMPACT_ATOMS: atom_id res chain seq x y z
N MET A 1 34.58 -6.69 -64.03
CA MET A 1 34.59 -6.42 -62.57
C MET A 1 33.59 -5.29 -62.33
N SER A 2 32.45 -5.60 -61.73
CA SER A 2 31.38 -4.63 -61.47
C SER A 2 31.78 -3.78 -60.27
N VAL A 3 31.95 -2.47 -60.49
CA VAL A 3 32.24 -1.51 -59.44
C VAL A 3 30.94 -1.28 -58.67
N VAL A 4 30.83 -1.89 -57.49
CA VAL A 4 29.76 -1.63 -56.53
C VAL A 4 29.91 -0.18 -56.09
N GLN A 5 29.07 0.70 -56.63
CA GLN A 5 28.90 2.05 -56.14
C GLN A 5 28.31 1.94 -54.72
N LEU A 6 29.15 2.23 -53.72
CA LEU A 6 28.69 2.51 -52.37
C LEU A 6 27.95 3.85 -52.43
N GLU A 7 26.61 3.80 -52.46
CA GLU A 7 25.79 4.99 -52.21
C GLU A 7 26.22 5.62 -50.87
N PRO A 8 26.38 6.95 -50.81
CA PRO A 8 26.63 7.62 -49.53
C PRO A 8 25.45 7.36 -48.58
N PRO A 9 25.68 7.34 -47.25
CA PRO A 9 24.60 7.16 -46.30
C PRO A 9 23.55 8.25 -46.55
N ARG A 10 22.31 7.85 -46.88
CA ARG A 10 21.20 8.79 -47.04
C ARG A 10 21.04 9.54 -45.71
N ASP A 11 21.05 10.87 -45.76
CA ASP A 11 20.66 11.69 -44.63
C ASP A 11 19.25 11.26 -44.21
N ALA A 12 19.10 10.75 -42.99
CA ALA A 12 17.81 10.27 -42.49
C ALA A 12 16.76 11.38 -42.34
N TRP A 13 17.20 12.63 -42.50
CA TRP A 13 16.40 13.84 -42.57
C TRP A 13 16.35 14.38 -44.00
N ASP A 14 16.17 13.50 -45.00
CA ASP A 14 16.01 13.93 -46.38
C ASP A 14 14.75 14.79 -46.58
N ASP A 15 14.75 15.64 -47.62
CA ASP A 15 13.65 16.58 -47.91
C ASP A 15 12.29 15.88 -48.05
N ARG A 16 12.28 14.60 -48.47
CA ARG A 16 11.08 13.78 -48.57
C ARG A 16 10.52 13.43 -47.21
N THR A 17 11.36 12.97 -46.29
CA THR A 17 10.96 12.64 -44.91
C THR A 17 10.45 13.87 -44.19
N VAL A 18 11.13 15.01 -44.35
CA VAL A 18 10.68 16.30 -43.78
C VAL A 18 9.33 16.72 -44.36
N SER A 19 9.14 16.61 -45.68
CA SER A 19 7.86 16.94 -46.33
C SER A 19 6.70 16.06 -45.87
N GLU A 20 6.95 14.75 -45.69
CA GLU A 20 5.95 13.82 -45.15
C GLU A 20 5.57 14.16 -43.69
N LEU A 21 6.54 14.51 -42.85
CA LEU A 21 6.29 14.93 -41.47
C LEU A 21 5.48 16.24 -41.41
N LEU A 22 5.80 17.21 -42.27
CA LEU A 22 5.05 18.47 -42.37
C LEU A 22 3.61 18.27 -42.85
N ALA A 23 3.39 17.34 -43.79
CA ALA A 23 2.04 16.99 -44.24
C ALA A 23 1.21 16.40 -43.11
N LEU A 24 1.78 15.46 -42.34
CA LEU A 24 1.11 14.88 -41.17
C LEU A 24 0.88 15.92 -40.06
N ALA A 25 1.84 16.80 -39.80
CA ALA A 25 1.73 17.86 -38.80
C ALA A 25 0.65 18.90 -39.13
N SER A 26 0.40 19.13 -40.42
CA SER A 26 -0.65 20.05 -40.89
C SER A 26 -2.05 19.44 -40.85
N SER A 27 -2.17 18.12 -40.67
CA SER A 27 -3.46 17.44 -40.62
C SER A 27 -4.16 17.62 -39.27
N ARG A 28 -5.49 17.77 -39.30
CA ARG A 28 -6.33 17.80 -38.09
C ARG A 28 -6.80 16.40 -37.67
N SER A 29 -6.51 15.37 -38.47
CA SER A 29 -6.91 13.99 -38.19
C SER A 29 -6.16 13.42 -36.99
N ALA A 30 -6.88 12.71 -36.11
CA ALA A 30 -6.26 12.00 -34.99
C ALA A 30 -5.31 10.90 -35.50
N ASP A 31 -5.72 10.16 -36.54
CA ASP A 31 -4.91 9.09 -37.15
C ASP A 31 -3.59 9.63 -37.74
N ASP A 32 -3.62 10.81 -38.38
CA ASP A 32 -2.40 11.42 -38.92
C ASP A 32 -1.46 11.92 -37.82
N ARG A 33 -2.00 12.43 -36.69
CA ARG A 33 -1.20 12.79 -35.51
C ARG A 33 -0.54 11.55 -34.88
N GLN A 34 -1.26 10.42 -34.82
CA GLN A 34 -0.70 9.16 -34.33
C GLN A 34 0.42 8.67 -35.25
N ARG A 35 0.21 8.69 -36.57
CA ARG A 35 1.24 8.37 -37.56
C ARG A 35 2.46 9.28 -37.45
N LEU A 36 2.25 10.57 -37.23
CA LEU A 36 3.32 11.54 -37.01
C LEU A 36 4.16 11.15 -35.78
N LEU A 37 3.51 10.94 -34.63
CA LEU A 37 4.16 10.58 -33.38
C LEU A 37 5.02 9.31 -33.53
N LEU A 38 4.45 8.25 -34.10
CA LEU A 38 5.14 6.98 -34.30
C LEU A 38 6.31 7.10 -35.30
N LYS A 39 6.17 7.93 -36.34
CA LYS A 39 7.20 8.14 -37.35
C LYS A 39 8.34 9.01 -36.83
N VAL A 40 8.05 10.08 -36.10
CA VAL A 40 9.07 10.88 -35.42
C VAL A 40 9.83 10.04 -34.39
N THR A 41 9.14 9.17 -33.63
CA THR A 41 9.77 8.22 -32.71
C THR A 41 10.73 7.28 -33.45
N SER A 42 10.26 6.66 -34.55
CA SER A 42 11.06 5.77 -35.39
C SER A 42 12.31 6.44 -35.96
N LEU A 43 12.19 7.72 -36.31
CA LEU A 43 13.30 8.50 -36.84
C LEU A 43 14.33 8.79 -35.75
N CYS A 44 13.88 9.17 -34.54
CA CYS A 44 14.76 9.43 -33.40
C CYS A 44 15.47 8.15 -32.90
N GLU A 45 14.82 6.99 -32.97
CA GLU A 45 15.44 5.69 -32.68
C GLU A 45 16.57 5.37 -33.67
N SER A 46 16.37 5.71 -34.94
CA SER A 46 17.37 5.46 -36.00
C SER A 46 18.49 6.49 -35.99
N ASN A 47 18.18 7.73 -35.61
CA ASN A 47 19.09 8.87 -35.57
C ASN A 47 18.75 9.77 -34.38
N PRO A 48 19.49 9.67 -33.27
CA PRO A 48 19.28 10.51 -32.10
C PRO A 48 19.30 12.00 -32.50
N PRO A 49 18.34 12.80 -32.02
CA PRO A 49 18.24 14.18 -32.45
C PRO A 49 19.46 15.00 -31.99
N PRO A 50 19.99 15.89 -32.84
CA PRO A 50 21.09 16.76 -32.44
C PRO A 50 20.66 17.70 -31.30
N PRO A 51 21.58 18.13 -30.41
CA PRO A 51 21.24 18.89 -29.20
C PRO A 51 20.45 20.17 -29.46
N LYS A 52 20.66 20.81 -30.63
CA LYS A 52 19.94 22.02 -31.04
C LYS A 52 18.46 21.77 -31.38
N VAL A 53 18.11 20.56 -31.79
CA VAL A 53 16.75 20.20 -32.26
C VAL A 53 15.96 19.47 -31.16
N ALA A 54 16.64 18.93 -30.15
CA ALA A 54 16.00 18.22 -29.03
C ALA A 54 14.91 19.02 -28.28
N PRO A 55 15.05 20.33 -27.98
CA PRO A 55 14.00 21.10 -27.30
C PRO A 55 12.72 21.22 -28.13
N LEU A 56 12.86 21.50 -29.43
CA LEU A 56 11.72 21.61 -30.35
C LEU A 56 10.98 20.28 -30.50
N LEU A 57 11.72 19.17 -30.57
CA LEU A 57 11.13 17.84 -30.60
C LEU A 57 10.41 17.52 -29.29
N SER A 58 10.93 17.95 -28.15
CA SER A 58 10.27 17.77 -26.85
C SER A 58 8.87 18.37 -26.83
N ASP A 59 8.71 19.62 -27.29
CA ASP A 59 7.41 20.30 -27.31
C ASP A 59 6.42 19.60 -28.26
N ILE A 60 6.91 19.14 -29.42
CA ILE A 60 6.11 18.38 -30.39
C ILE A 60 5.67 17.05 -29.79
N PHE A 61 6.59 16.29 -29.19
CA PHE A 61 6.29 15.01 -28.56
C PHE A 61 5.26 15.15 -27.44
N LEU A 62 5.40 16.16 -26.58
CA LEU A 62 4.45 16.44 -25.51
C LEU A 62 3.06 16.77 -26.06
N ALA A 63 2.98 17.67 -27.03
CA ALA A 63 1.71 18.09 -27.61
C ALA A 63 0.98 16.92 -28.32
N LEU A 64 1.72 16.10 -29.07
CA LEU A 64 1.16 14.93 -29.77
C LEU A 64 0.75 13.83 -28.78
N THR A 65 1.57 13.55 -27.77
CA THR A 65 1.29 12.50 -26.78
C THR A 65 0.11 12.86 -25.91
N ALA A 66 -0.02 14.13 -25.50
CA ALA A 66 -1.16 14.60 -24.69
C ALA A 66 -2.51 14.44 -25.39
N GLN A 67 -2.53 14.46 -26.72
CA GLN A 67 -3.74 14.28 -27.53
C GLN A 67 -3.89 12.85 -28.07
N ALA A 68 -2.91 11.98 -27.81
CA ALA A 68 -2.93 10.61 -28.29
C ALA A 68 -3.89 9.75 -27.45
N GLU A 69 -4.55 8.82 -28.14
CA GLU A 69 -5.38 7.81 -27.50
C GLU A 69 -4.53 6.88 -26.62
N ARG A 70 -5.19 6.27 -25.64
CA ARG A 70 -4.56 5.42 -24.62
C ARG A 70 -3.60 4.37 -25.21
N ASP A 71 -4.06 3.64 -26.23
CA ASP A 71 -3.29 2.54 -26.84
C ASP A 71 -2.02 3.06 -27.54
N ILE A 72 -2.05 4.28 -28.06
CA ILE A 72 -0.90 4.92 -28.68
C ILE A 72 0.09 5.42 -27.63
N ARG A 73 -0.39 5.97 -26.51
CA ARG A 73 0.48 6.34 -25.38
C ARG A 73 1.17 5.10 -24.79
N LEU A 74 0.46 3.98 -24.70
CA LEU A 74 1.03 2.69 -24.30
C LEU A 74 2.12 2.23 -25.27
N ALA A 75 1.81 2.19 -26.58
CA ALA A 75 2.78 1.78 -27.60
C ALA A 75 4.03 2.70 -27.61
N LEU A 76 3.83 4.01 -27.41
CA LEU A 76 4.94 4.96 -27.28
C LEU A 76 5.78 4.67 -26.03
N SER A 77 5.13 4.48 -24.88
CA SER A 77 5.79 4.15 -23.62
C SER A 77 6.67 2.91 -23.74
N GLU A 78 6.16 1.83 -24.34
CA GLU A 78 6.91 0.60 -24.57
C GLU A 78 8.15 0.82 -25.46
N ARG A 79 8.02 1.65 -26.51
CA ARG A 79 9.13 1.95 -27.43
C ARG A 79 10.23 2.78 -26.77
N ILE A 80 9.87 3.81 -26.00
CA ILE A 80 10.84 4.71 -25.38
C ILE A 80 11.32 4.23 -24.00
N ALA A 81 10.73 3.17 -23.45
CA ALA A 81 11.05 2.69 -22.11
C ALA A 81 12.51 2.30 -21.92
N GLY A 82 13.26 1.96 -22.97
CA GLY A 82 14.67 1.56 -22.88
C GLY A 82 15.68 2.56 -23.45
N VAL A 83 15.22 3.69 -24.00
CA VAL A 83 16.10 4.60 -24.76
C VAL A 83 16.63 5.75 -23.90
N ASP A 84 17.77 6.31 -24.30
CA ASP A 84 18.48 7.39 -23.61
C ASP A 84 18.32 8.77 -24.28
N TRP A 85 17.68 8.84 -25.45
CA TRP A 85 17.46 10.09 -26.18
C TRP A 85 16.10 10.75 -25.91
N ALA A 86 15.16 10.02 -25.29
CA ALA A 86 13.78 10.49 -25.15
C ALA A 86 13.71 11.80 -24.33
N PRO A 87 12.83 12.75 -24.69
CA PRO A 87 12.71 13.98 -23.92
C PRO A 87 12.33 13.70 -22.46
N PRO A 88 13.07 14.23 -21.46
CA PRO A 88 12.78 13.98 -20.05
C PRO A 88 11.36 14.35 -19.64
N ALA A 89 10.80 15.40 -20.26
CA ALA A 89 9.42 15.81 -20.01
C ALA A 89 8.40 14.77 -20.50
N LEU A 90 8.65 14.13 -21.65
CA LEU A 90 7.81 13.06 -22.17
C LEU A 90 7.86 11.81 -21.27
N VAL A 91 9.07 11.43 -20.84
CA VAL A 91 9.27 10.32 -19.90
C VAL A 91 8.51 10.55 -18.60
N ASN A 92 8.62 11.75 -18.02
CA ASN A 92 7.90 12.12 -16.81
C ASN A 92 6.37 12.15 -17.00
N MET A 93 5.90 12.65 -18.14
CA MET A 93 4.48 12.64 -18.48
C MET A 93 3.93 11.21 -18.51
N LEU A 94 4.60 10.30 -19.22
CA LEU A 94 4.17 8.91 -19.32
C LEU A 94 4.29 8.17 -17.99
N ALA A 95 5.28 8.49 -17.16
CA ALA A 95 5.46 7.90 -15.84
C ALA A 95 4.36 8.29 -14.83
N LEU A 96 3.62 9.37 -15.08
CA LEU A 96 2.49 9.85 -14.26
C LEU A 96 1.12 9.52 -14.87
N ASP A 97 1.08 8.81 -16.00
CA ASP A 97 -0.15 8.40 -16.67
C ASP A 97 -0.81 7.19 -15.95
N GLU A 98 -1.80 6.55 -16.56
CA GLU A 98 -2.34 5.28 -16.09
C GLU A 98 -1.23 4.23 -15.92
N ILE A 99 -1.36 3.34 -14.94
CA ILE A 99 -0.27 2.42 -14.57
C ILE A 99 0.15 1.52 -15.74
N GLU A 100 -0.78 1.11 -16.62
CA GLU A 100 -0.45 0.31 -17.79
C GLU A 100 0.51 1.05 -18.74
N ILE A 101 0.31 2.36 -18.91
CA ILE A 101 1.17 3.23 -19.73
C ILE A 101 2.45 3.57 -18.96
N ALA A 102 2.39 3.82 -17.65
CA ALA A 102 3.54 4.25 -16.88
C ALA A 102 4.54 3.11 -16.61
N ARG A 103 4.07 1.87 -16.48
CA ARG A 103 4.86 0.71 -16.05
C ARG A 103 6.11 0.44 -16.91
N PRO A 104 6.07 0.43 -18.25
CA PRO A 104 7.27 0.24 -19.07
C PRO A 104 8.36 1.27 -18.75
N VAL A 105 7.99 2.55 -18.70
CA VAL A 105 8.90 3.66 -18.42
C VAL A 105 9.44 3.60 -16.99
N ILE A 106 8.58 3.37 -15.99
CA ILE A 106 9.00 3.22 -14.58
C ILE A 106 9.94 2.04 -14.39
N THR A 107 9.77 0.96 -15.12
CA THR A 107 10.58 -0.26 -14.92
C THR A 107 11.93 -0.17 -15.62
N SER A 108 12.00 0.47 -16.78
CA SER A 108 13.16 0.32 -17.67
C SER A 108 13.88 1.62 -18.04
N SER A 109 13.24 2.79 -17.93
CA SER A 109 13.79 4.02 -18.52
C SER A 109 15.04 4.50 -17.79
N PRO A 110 16.21 4.60 -18.45
CA PRO A 110 17.43 5.09 -17.82
C PRO A 110 17.36 6.60 -17.49
N LEU A 111 16.37 7.30 -18.02
CA LEU A 111 16.21 8.74 -17.88
C LEU A 111 15.49 9.16 -16.59
N LEU A 112 14.70 8.28 -15.99
CA LEU A 112 14.07 8.54 -14.68
C LEU A 112 15.13 8.56 -13.57
N GLN A 113 15.33 9.74 -13.00
CA GLN A 113 16.29 9.95 -11.93
C GLN A 113 15.70 9.59 -10.55
N ASN A 114 16.56 9.48 -9.55
CA ASN A 114 16.13 9.18 -8.17
C ASN A 114 15.08 10.17 -7.66
N ALA A 115 15.20 11.47 -8.00
CA ALA A 115 14.23 12.49 -7.62
C ALA A 115 12.83 12.22 -8.23
N ASP A 116 12.78 11.78 -9.48
CA ASP A 116 11.53 11.46 -10.17
C ASP A 116 10.88 10.20 -9.56
N LEU A 117 11.68 9.17 -9.26
CA LEU A 117 11.19 7.96 -8.58
C LEU A 117 10.66 8.27 -7.17
N ILE A 118 11.33 9.13 -6.41
CA ILE A 118 10.87 9.59 -5.10
C ILE A 118 9.55 10.37 -5.24
N ARG A 119 9.44 11.22 -6.25
CA ARG A 119 8.19 11.94 -6.54
C ARG A 119 7.04 10.98 -6.82
N LEU A 120 7.25 9.94 -7.64
CA LEU A 120 6.26 8.88 -7.87
C LEU A 120 5.87 8.15 -6.57
N LEU A 121 6.82 7.93 -5.68
CA LEU A 121 6.54 7.34 -4.37
C LEU A 121 5.63 8.22 -3.49
N ILE A 122 5.66 9.54 -3.70
CA ILE A 122 4.91 10.52 -2.90
C ILE A 122 3.54 10.82 -3.51
N GLU A 123 3.48 11.09 -4.81
CA GLU A 123 2.34 11.70 -5.49
C GLU A 123 1.46 10.68 -6.23
N ALA A 124 2.00 9.53 -6.65
CA ALA A 124 1.31 8.59 -7.52
C ALA A 124 0.56 7.48 -6.76
N THR A 125 -0.24 6.71 -7.50
CA THR A 125 -1.06 5.62 -6.93
C THR A 125 -0.21 4.48 -6.39
N LEU A 126 -0.81 3.62 -5.54
CA LEU A 126 -0.12 2.46 -4.98
C LEU A 126 0.49 1.55 -6.07
N GLU A 127 -0.16 1.41 -7.22
CA GLU A 127 0.35 0.57 -8.30
C GLU A 127 1.63 1.13 -8.93
N HIS A 128 1.76 2.46 -9.02
CA HIS A 128 3.00 3.14 -9.42
C HIS A 128 4.10 2.90 -8.40
N GLN A 129 3.78 3.03 -7.11
CA GLN A 129 4.72 2.80 -6.02
C GLN A 129 5.28 1.37 -6.05
N ILE A 130 4.41 0.38 -6.29
CA ILE A 130 4.81 -1.03 -6.47
C ILE A 130 5.71 -1.19 -7.70
N ALA A 131 5.39 -0.52 -8.82
CA ALA A 131 6.23 -0.55 -10.02
C ALA A 131 7.63 0.03 -9.75
N VAL A 132 7.71 1.16 -9.03
CA VAL A 132 8.98 1.74 -8.58
C VAL A 132 9.74 0.74 -7.69
N ALA A 133 9.10 0.12 -6.70
CA ALA A 133 9.75 -0.83 -5.80
C ALA A 133 10.30 -2.10 -6.49
N ARG A 134 9.70 -2.50 -7.62
CA ARG A 134 10.15 -3.63 -8.45
C ARG A 134 11.22 -3.27 -9.48
N ARG A 135 11.46 -1.97 -9.71
CA ARG A 135 12.44 -1.49 -10.68
C ARG A 135 13.83 -2.07 -10.35
N PRO A 136 14.57 -2.59 -11.34
CA PRO A 136 15.92 -3.09 -11.08
C PRO A 136 16.87 -1.97 -10.64
N GLN A 137 17.89 -2.33 -9.87
CA GLN A 137 19.01 -1.42 -9.50
C GLN A 137 18.58 -0.12 -8.79
N LEU A 138 17.55 -0.18 -7.94
CA LEU A 138 17.13 0.97 -7.13
C LEU A 138 18.26 1.50 -6.25
N ALA A 139 18.48 2.81 -6.27
CA ALA A 139 19.45 3.49 -5.43
C ALA A 139 18.93 3.67 -3.99
N ARG A 140 19.87 3.75 -3.04
CA ARG A 140 19.58 3.89 -1.58
C ARG A 140 18.54 4.96 -1.23
N PRO A 141 18.59 6.19 -1.77
CA PRO A 141 17.61 7.21 -1.39
C PRO A 141 16.16 6.81 -1.70
N VAL A 142 15.95 6.08 -2.80
CA VAL A 142 14.62 5.59 -3.21
C VAL A 142 14.19 4.43 -2.32
N VAL A 143 15.12 3.51 -2.01
CA VAL A 143 14.90 2.40 -1.07
C VAL A 143 14.49 2.92 0.31
N ASP A 144 15.25 3.86 0.86
CA ASP A 144 14.99 4.45 2.17
C ASP A 144 13.61 5.13 2.20
N THR A 145 13.25 5.84 1.13
CA THR A 145 11.92 6.44 0.98
C THR A 145 10.80 5.40 1.03
N ILE A 146 10.95 4.25 0.37
CA ILE A 146 9.96 3.16 0.41
C ILE A 146 9.82 2.62 1.83
N VAL A 147 10.94 2.39 2.51
CA VAL A 147 10.96 1.82 3.87
C VAL A 147 10.36 2.79 4.89
N ASP A 148 10.69 4.08 4.80
CA ASP A 148 10.22 5.11 5.73
C ASP A 148 8.72 5.39 5.60
N ARG A 149 8.14 5.24 4.40
CA ARG A 149 6.69 5.33 4.19
C ARG A 149 5.91 4.15 4.79
N ALA A 150 6.58 3.03 5.06
CA ALA A 150 6.03 1.86 5.70
C ALA A 150 4.76 1.27 5.05
N GLU A 151 4.58 1.44 3.73
CA GLU A 151 3.44 0.88 3.00
C GLU A 151 3.67 -0.63 2.75
N PRO A 152 2.78 -1.53 3.24
CA PRO A 152 3.05 -2.97 3.27
C PRO A 152 3.32 -3.63 1.91
N VAL A 153 2.56 -3.27 0.87
CA VAL A 153 2.66 -3.95 -0.44
C VAL A 153 3.94 -3.55 -1.16
N THR A 154 4.29 -2.28 -1.09
CA THR A 154 5.49 -1.66 -1.67
C THR A 154 6.75 -2.15 -0.97
N MET A 155 6.74 -2.24 0.37
CA MET A 155 7.85 -2.86 1.12
C MET A 155 8.03 -4.33 0.76
N THR A 156 6.93 -5.07 0.55
CA THR A 156 6.98 -6.48 0.14
C THR A 156 7.54 -6.63 -1.27
N ALA A 157 7.20 -5.72 -2.18
CA ALA A 157 7.77 -5.64 -3.51
C ALA A 157 9.28 -5.34 -3.46
N LEU A 158 9.70 -4.36 -2.67
CA LEU A 158 11.11 -4.01 -2.45
C LEU A 158 11.90 -5.18 -1.85
N ALA A 159 11.35 -5.87 -0.83
CA ALA A 159 12.00 -7.02 -0.20
C ALA A 159 12.17 -8.21 -1.16
N SER A 160 11.37 -8.27 -2.23
CA SER A 160 11.51 -9.27 -3.30
C SER A 160 12.52 -8.85 -4.38
N ASN A 161 12.91 -7.57 -4.41
CA ASN A 161 13.82 -7.00 -5.39
C ASN A 161 15.28 -7.17 -4.97
N ARG A 162 15.90 -8.26 -5.44
CA ARG A 162 17.29 -8.61 -5.09
C ARG A 162 18.35 -7.66 -5.67
N THR A 163 17.97 -6.82 -6.63
CA THR A 163 18.88 -5.90 -7.32
C THR A 163 18.90 -4.49 -6.70
N ALA A 164 17.96 -4.19 -5.81
CA ALA A 164 17.93 -2.92 -5.09
C ALA A 164 19.13 -2.81 -4.14
N ASP A 165 19.71 -1.61 -4.06
CA ASP A 165 20.77 -1.32 -3.09
C ASP A 165 20.17 -1.09 -1.70
N ILE A 166 19.80 -2.18 -1.03
CA ILE A 166 19.28 -2.17 0.33
C ILE A 166 20.46 -2.13 1.31
N GLY A 167 20.64 -0.97 1.96
CA GLY A 167 21.60 -0.77 3.04
C GLY A 167 21.26 -1.57 4.30
N GLU A 168 22.21 -1.68 5.23
CA GLU A 168 22.01 -2.44 6.48
C GLU A 168 20.88 -1.88 7.34
N ASP A 169 20.79 -0.56 7.47
CA ASP A 169 19.74 0.10 8.25
C ASP A 169 18.35 -0.11 7.64
N ALA A 170 18.24 0.01 6.31
CA ALA A 170 17.01 -0.30 5.59
C ALA A 170 16.60 -1.77 5.76
N MET A 171 17.55 -2.71 5.68
CA MET A 171 17.31 -4.13 5.93
C MET A 171 16.83 -4.39 7.36
N ARG A 172 17.45 -3.73 8.35
CA ARG A 172 17.04 -3.81 9.76
C ARG A 172 15.61 -3.33 9.96
N LYS A 173 15.25 -2.18 9.37
CA LYS A 173 13.87 -1.66 9.38
C LYS A 173 12.89 -2.65 8.72
N LEU A 174 13.21 -3.19 7.54
CA LEU A 174 12.39 -4.20 6.86
C LEU A 174 12.13 -5.43 7.75
N VAL A 175 13.16 -5.92 8.44
CA VAL A 175 13.04 -7.05 9.37
C VAL A 175 12.18 -6.70 10.59
N ASP A 176 12.30 -5.50 11.16
CA ASP A 176 11.43 -5.07 12.26
C ASP A 176 9.94 -4.98 11.81
N HIS A 177 9.69 -4.42 10.63
CA HIS A 177 8.35 -4.34 10.05
C HIS A 177 7.73 -5.72 9.76
N SER A 178 8.54 -6.77 9.55
CA SER A 178 8.07 -8.15 9.33
C SER A 178 7.29 -8.73 10.53
N ARG A 179 7.40 -8.12 11.72
CA ARG A 179 6.58 -8.44 12.90
C ARG A 179 5.10 -8.26 12.60
N ARG A 180 4.75 -7.16 11.94
CA ARG A 180 3.36 -6.77 11.62
C ARG A 180 2.97 -7.17 10.21
N ILE A 181 3.91 -7.18 9.26
CA ILE A 181 3.67 -7.43 7.84
C ILE A 181 4.15 -8.83 7.49
N ALA A 182 3.25 -9.81 7.51
CA ALA A 182 3.58 -11.20 7.22
C ALA A 182 4.18 -11.40 5.81
N GLY A 183 3.76 -10.59 4.84
CA GLY A 183 4.26 -10.63 3.46
C GLY A 183 5.76 -10.43 3.31
N LEU A 184 6.42 -9.74 4.25
CA LEU A 184 7.87 -9.50 4.24
C LEU A 184 8.70 -10.74 4.60
N ARG A 185 8.13 -11.66 5.36
CA ARG A 185 8.88 -12.77 5.99
C ARG A 185 9.54 -13.70 4.97
N ALA A 186 8.80 -14.11 3.95
CA ALA A 186 9.31 -15.02 2.93
C ALA A 186 10.34 -14.37 1.98
N PRO A 187 10.10 -13.15 1.43
CA PRO A 187 11.10 -12.44 0.64
C PRO A 187 12.40 -12.17 1.41
N LEU A 188 12.31 -11.67 2.66
CA LEU A 188 13.48 -11.34 3.47
C LEU A 188 14.34 -12.56 3.80
N THR A 189 13.71 -13.69 4.13
CA THR A 189 14.43 -14.97 4.40
C THR A 189 15.34 -15.37 3.24
N ARG A 190 14.88 -15.13 2.00
CA ARG A 190 15.60 -15.48 0.76
C ARG A 190 16.50 -14.34 0.26
N HIS A 191 16.50 -13.18 0.92
CA HIS A 191 17.18 -12.01 0.43
C HIS A 191 18.71 -12.11 0.62
N PRO A 192 19.54 -11.82 -0.39
CA PRO A 192 21.00 -11.98 -0.31
C PRO A 192 21.65 -11.10 0.78
N ARG A 193 21.11 -9.90 1.02
CA ARG A 193 21.61 -8.94 2.02
C ARG A 193 21.20 -9.26 3.47
N LEU A 194 20.41 -10.30 3.72
CA LEU A 194 20.10 -10.72 5.09
C LEU A 194 21.37 -11.26 5.76
N ASN A 195 21.75 -10.71 6.90
CA ASN A 195 22.87 -11.18 7.71
C ASN A 195 22.37 -12.09 8.86
N GLU A 196 23.30 -12.75 9.56
CA GLU A 196 22.97 -13.71 10.62
C GLU A 196 22.18 -13.07 11.78
N GLN A 197 22.60 -11.89 12.25
CA GLN A 197 21.93 -11.18 13.34
C GLN A 197 20.47 -10.86 12.99
N LEU A 198 20.22 -10.36 11.77
CA LEU A 198 18.87 -10.06 11.30
C LEU A 198 18.06 -11.33 11.01
N ALA A 199 18.72 -12.40 10.58
CA ALA A 199 18.08 -13.71 10.40
C ALA A 199 17.60 -14.29 11.74
N GLN A 200 18.37 -14.16 12.82
CA GLN A 200 17.95 -14.53 14.17
C GLN A 200 16.74 -13.73 14.65
N GLN A 201 16.69 -12.43 14.37
CA GLN A 201 15.52 -11.61 14.66
C GLN A 201 14.29 -12.06 13.86
N LEU A 202 14.47 -12.34 12.56
CA LEU A 202 13.40 -12.81 11.68
C LEU A 202 12.89 -14.21 12.12
N TYR A 203 13.78 -15.08 12.60
CA TYR A 203 13.47 -16.44 13.07
C TYR A 203 12.35 -16.47 14.12
N GLN A 204 12.27 -15.44 14.96
CA GLN A 204 11.24 -15.30 15.99
C GLN A 204 9.82 -15.15 15.40
N TRP A 205 9.70 -14.55 14.21
CA TRP A 205 8.42 -14.16 13.60
C TRP A 205 7.97 -15.06 12.44
N VAL A 206 8.82 -15.99 12.01
CA VAL A 206 8.54 -16.89 10.89
C VAL A 206 8.09 -18.27 11.33
N GLY A 207 7.24 -18.91 10.52
CA GLY A 207 6.77 -20.27 10.75
C GLY A 207 7.85 -21.33 10.47
N GLN A 208 7.55 -22.59 10.81
CA GLN A 208 8.51 -23.71 10.80
C GLN A 208 9.24 -23.89 9.45
N ALA A 209 8.55 -23.80 8.31
CA ALA A 209 9.17 -23.94 6.99
C ALA A 209 10.23 -22.86 6.69
N LEU A 210 10.00 -21.61 7.11
CA LEU A 210 10.97 -20.53 6.92
C LEU A 210 12.11 -20.61 7.93
N ARG A 211 11.85 -21.11 9.15
CA ARG A 211 12.90 -21.39 10.14
C ARG A 211 13.92 -22.40 9.62
N GLN A 212 13.46 -23.49 9.02
CA GLN A 212 14.34 -24.47 8.37
C GLN A 212 15.21 -23.82 7.28
N SER A 213 14.61 -23.00 6.40
CA SER A 213 15.36 -22.28 5.37
C SER A 213 16.42 -21.31 5.93
N ILE A 214 16.13 -20.64 7.06
CA ILE A 214 17.10 -19.79 7.75
C ILE A 214 18.22 -20.63 8.38
N GLY A 215 17.87 -21.73 9.05
CA GLY A 215 18.81 -22.64 9.69
C GLY A 215 19.80 -23.25 8.72
N GLU A 216 19.33 -23.75 7.58
CA GLU A 216 20.16 -24.28 6.49
C GLU A 216 21.13 -23.24 5.93
N ARG A 217 20.65 -22.00 5.72
CA ARG A 217 21.43 -20.95 5.06
C ARG A 217 22.50 -20.34 5.97
N PHE A 218 22.18 -20.08 7.23
CA PHE A 218 23.08 -19.39 8.16
C PHE A 218 23.77 -20.34 9.14
N ARG A 219 23.57 -21.66 9.01
CA ARG A 219 24.08 -22.68 9.94
C ARG A 219 23.77 -22.34 11.40
N ILE A 220 22.60 -21.74 11.60
CA ILE A 220 22.09 -21.46 12.93
C ILE A 220 21.79 -22.82 13.53
N ASP A 221 22.53 -23.16 14.58
CA ASP A 221 22.37 -24.41 15.29
C ASP A 221 20.99 -24.39 15.97
N ASP A 222 20.00 -25.00 15.31
CA ASP A 222 18.59 -24.99 15.70
C ASP A 222 18.41 -25.43 17.16
N ALA A 223 19.29 -26.29 17.67
CA ALA A 223 19.29 -26.72 19.06
C ALA A 223 19.83 -25.65 20.02
N GLN A 224 20.96 -25.01 19.70
CA GLN A 224 21.54 -23.97 20.56
C GLN A 224 20.78 -22.65 20.48
N LEU A 225 20.25 -22.25 19.32
CA LEU A 225 19.45 -21.04 19.22
C LEU A 225 18.04 -21.25 19.75
N ASN A 226 17.38 -22.41 19.56
CA ASN A 226 16.15 -22.67 20.31
C ASN A 226 16.45 -22.75 21.81
N ALA A 227 17.54 -23.38 22.26
CA ALA A 227 17.90 -23.38 23.67
C ALA A 227 18.24 -21.98 24.18
N ALA A 228 18.93 -21.13 23.41
CA ALA A 228 19.29 -19.77 23.77
C ALA A 228 18.11 -18.79 23.66
N VAL A 229 17.16 -19.02 22.75
CA VAL A 229 15.90 -18.27 22.66
C VAL A 229 14.95 -18.71 23.77
N GLN A 230 14.92 -20.00 24.14
CA GLN A 230 14.17 -20.50 25.30
C GLN A 230 14.83 -20.05 26.61
N ASP A 231 16.16 -20.00 26.69
CA ASP A 231 16.93 -19.54 27.85
C ASP A 231 16.89 -18.00 27.95
N ALA A 232 16.96 -17.27 26.84
CA ALA A 232 16.74 -15.82 26.81
C ALA A 232 15.28 -15.46 27.03
N ALA A 233 14.32 -16.24 26.54
CA ALA A 233 12.90 -16.11 26.87
C ALA A 233 12.64 -16.49 28.34
N ALA A 234 13.35 -17.46 28.91
CA ALA A 234 13.26 -17.83 30.32
C ALA A 234 13.93 -16.78 31.24
N LYS A 235 15.05 -16.19 30.81
CA LYS A 235 15.76 -15.09 31.49
C LYS A 235 15.02 -13.76 31.34
N ALA A 236 14.42 -13.48 30.18
CA ALA A 236 13.53 -12.35 29.97
C ALA A 236 12.19 -12.54 30.69
N ALA A 237 11.65 -13.77 30.75
CA ALA A 237 10.58 -14.17 31.68
C ALA A 237 11.01 -14.16 33.14
N GLY A 238 12.30 -14.03 33.41
CA GLY A 238 12.87 -13.72 34.71
C GLY A 238 12.90 -12.23 35.03
N SER A 239 12.62 -11.32 34.09
CA SER A 239 12.58 -9.88 34.41
C SER A 239 11.26 -9.52 35.12
N PRO A 240 11.29 -8.71 36.19
CA PRO A 240 10.09 -8.28 36.91
C PRO A 240 9.08 -7.57 36.00
N GLU A 241 9.58 -6.80 35.03
CA GLU A 241 8.78 -6.00 34.09
C GLU A 241 8.06 -6.88 33.06
N TRP A 242 8.73 -7.87 32.47
CA TRP A 242 8.09 -8.82 31.55
C TRP A 242 7.14 -9.78 32.27
N ARG A 243 7.43 -10.20 33.52
CA ARG A 243 6.48 -10.98 34.32
C ARG A 243 5.21 -10.21 34.61
N ALA A 244 5.33 -8.93 34.99
CA ALA A 244 4.18 -8.07 35.20
C ALA A 244 3.40 -7.84 33.90
N MET A 245 4.09 -7.65 32.77
CA MET A 245 3.45 -7.42 31.47
C MET A 245 2.78 -8.69 30.91
N SER A 246 3.45 -9.84 30.98
CA SER A 246 2.91 -11.13 30.53
C SER A 246 1.77 -11.62 31.43
N ALA A 247 1.87 -11.44 32.76
CA ALA A 247 0.76 -11.76 33.66
C ALA A 247 -0.47 -10.90 33.35
N ARG A 248 -0.28 -9.58 33.15
CA ARG A 248 -1.36 -8.67 32.73
C ARG A 248 -1.96 -9.07 31.39
N MET A 249 -1.15 -9.42 30.37
CA MET A 249 -1.66 -9.85 29.07
C MET A 249 -2.43 -11.19 29.15
N THR A 250 -1.99 -12.12 29.98
CA THR A 250 -2.69 -13.39 30.20
C THR A 250 -3.99 -13.17 30.97
N GLU A 251 -3.98 -12.32 32.01
CA GLU A 251 -5.17 -11.92 32.75
C GLU A 251 -6.18 -11.19 31.86
N ASP A 252 -5.72 -10.29 30.99
CA ASP A 252 -6.57 -9.58 30.03
C ASP A 252 -7.20 -10.53 29.02
N ARG A 253 -6.44 -11.49 28.48
CA ARG A 253 -6.98 -12.52 27.57
C ARG A 253 -8.01 -13.41 28.25
N VAL A 254 -7.71 -13.89 29.46
CA VAL A 254 -8.65 -14.71 30.25
C VAL A 254 -9.92 -13.91 30.58
N ARG A 255 -9.79 -12.62 30.87
CA ARG A 255 -10.93 -11.73 31.11
C ARG A 255 -11.78 -11.55 29.84
N ILE A 256 -11.17 -11.28 28.69
CA ILE A 256 -11.88 -11.12 27.40
C ILE A 256 -12.62 -12.41 27.03
N ASP A 257 -12.01 -13.58 27.21
CA ASP A 257 -12.65 -14.87 26.94
C ASP A 257 -13.80 -15.16 27.92
N ALA A 258 -13.66 -14.76 29.19
CA ALA A 258 -14.73 -14.87 30.18
C ALA A 258 -15.92 -13.95 29.87
N GLU A 259 -15.65 -12.72 29.41
CA GLU A 259 -16.66 -11.75 28.97
C GLU A 259 -17.40 -12.23 27.73
N ARG A 260 -16.69 -12.79 26.74
CA ARG A 260 -17.30 -13.43 25.56
C ARG A 260 -18.26 -14.54 25.94
N ARG A 261 -17.82 -15.47 26.81
CA ARG A 261 -18.65 -16.57 27.32
C ARG A 261 -19.85 -16.08 28.12
N LEU A 262 -19.72 -14.97 28.83
CA LEU A 262 -20.83 -14.36 29.56
C LEU A 262 -21.91 -13.85 28.59
N VAL A 263 -21.51 -13.12 27.55
CA VAL A 263 -22.43 -12.60 26.52
C VAL A 263 -23.13 -13.75 25.80
N GLU A 264 -22.40 -14.79 25.38
CA GLU A 264 -22.96 -15.98 24.73
C GLU A 264 -23.99 -16.69 25.63
N LYS A 265 -23.69 -16.88 26.93
CA LYS A 265 -24.61 -17.50 27.88
C LYS A 265 -25.86 -16.65 28.09
N LEU A 266 -25.72 -15.33 28.22
CA LEU A 266 -26.84 -14.42 28.39
C LEU A 266 -27.72 -14.36 27.13
N GLN A 267 -27.11 -14.42 25.94
CA GLN A 267 -27.83 -14.51 24.68
C GLN A 267 -28.60 -15.83 24.58
N ALA A 268 -27.96 -16.97 24.86
CA ALA A 268 -28.59 -18.28 24.83
C ALA A 268 -29.74 -18.40 25.84
N ALA A 269 -29.65 -17.71 26.98
CA ALA A 269 -30.72 -17.61 27.97
C ALA A 269 -31.81 -16.57 27.63
N GLY A 270 -31.67 -15.81 26.54
CA GLY A 270 -32.58 -14.72 26.16
C GLY A 270 -32.58 -13.54 27.13
N GLN A 271 -31.54 -13.40 27.96
CA GLN A 271 -31.41 -12.38 29.01
C GLN A 271 -30.48 -11.22 28.63
N LEU A 272 -29.93 -11.23 27.42
CA LEU A 272 -29.09 -10.13 26.93
C LEU A 272 -29.96 -8.88 26.73
N ARG A 273 -29.65 -7.81 27.47
CA ARG A 273 -30.42 -6.56 27.46
C ARG A 273 -29.50 -5.36 27.16
N PRO A 274 -30.03 -4.28 26.56
CA PRO A 274 -29.25 -3.07 26.28
C PRO A 274 -28.65 -2.41 27.54
N GLY A 275 -29.23 -2.64 28.72
CA GLY A 275 -28.68 -2.17 29.99
C GLY A 275 -27.27 -2.71 30.30
N LEU A 276 -26.88 -3.85 29.72
CA LEU A 276 -25.52 -4.38 29.86
C LEU A 276 -24.47 -3.49 29.18
N LEU A 277 -24.83 -2.78 28.10
CA LEU A 277 -23.95 -1.82 27.42
C LEU A 277 -23.57 -0.66 28.35
N VAL A 278 -24.56 -0.09 29.03
CA VAL A 278 -24.36 1.01 29.99
C VAL A 278 -23.50 0.53 31.16
N ARG A 279 -23.77 -0.68 31.66
CA ARG A 279 -23.00 -1.28 32.75
C ARG A 279 -21.54 -1.54 32.35
N ALA A 280 -21.30 -2.09 31.16
CA ALA A 280 -19.96 -2.36 30.64
C ALA A 280 -19.12 -1.08 30.58
N LEU A 281 -19.69 0.01 30.08
CA LEU A 281 -18.98 1.30 30.00
C LEU A 281 -18.73 1.92 31.39
N ARG A 282 -19.69 1.83 32.32
CA ARG A 282 -19.48 2.28 33.72
C ARG A 282 -18.39 1.50 34.43
N GLU A 283 -18.27 0.20 34.15
CA GLU A 283 -17.21 -0.66 34.68
C GLU A 283 -15.91 -0.57 33.86
N GLN A 284 -15.82 0.33 32.88
CA GLN A 284 -14.68 0.49 31.96
C GLN A 284 -14.30 -0.78 31.18
N ARG A 285 -15.24 -1.72 31.05
CA ARG A 285 -15.09 -2.95 30.27
C ARG A 285 -15.47 -2.66 28.82
N PHE A 286 -14.55 -2.05 28.08
CA PHE A 286 -14.80 -1.62 26.71
C PHE A 286 -15.05 -2.80 25.75
N GLU A 287 -14.28 -3.87 25.90
CA GLU A 287 -14.43 -5.11 25.10
C GLU A 287 -15.80 -5.77 25.31
N LEU A 288 -16.29 -5.82 26.55
CA LEU A 288 -17.63 -6.29 26.86
C LEU A 288 -18.72 -5.43 26.19
N PHE A 289 -18.51 -4.12 26.11
CA PHE A 289 -19.42 -3.23 25.40
C PHE A 289 -19.45 -3.53 23.89
N GLU A 290 -18.29 -3.66 23.23
CA GLU A 290 -18.21 -3.98 21.80
C GLU A 290 -18.88 -5.32 21.49
N GLN A 291 -18.57 -6.36 22.28
CA GLN A 291 -19.14 -7.70 22.10
C GLN A 291 -20.65 -7.72 22.34
N THR A 292 -21.11 -7.06 23.40
CA THR A 292 -22.55 -6.97 23.70
C THR A 292 -23.30 -6.24 22.59
N LEU A 293 -22.72 -5.17 22.02
CA LEU A 293 -23.33 -4.40 20.94
C LEU A 293 -23.38 -5.20 19.63
N ALA A 294 -22.31 -5.94 19.32
CA ALA A 294 -22.25 -6.84 18.17
C ALA A 294 -23.33 -7.92 18.25
N VAL A 295 -23.42 -8.60 19.40
CA VAL A 295 -24.37 -9.69 19.60
C VAL A 295 -25.83 -9.22 19.61
N LEU A 296 -26.14 -8.12 20.32
CA LEU A 296 -27.50 -7.58 20.36
C LEU A 296 -27.97 -7.04 19.02
N GLY A 297 -27.05 -6.43 18.25
CA GLY A 297 -27.37 -5.81 16.97
C GLY A 297 -27.31 -6.75 15.78
N GLY A 298 -26.77 -7.97 15.96
CA GLY A 298 -26.49 -8.88 14.85
C GLY A 298 -25.37 -8.35 13.93
N PHE A 299 -24.45 -7.55 14.47
CA PHE A 299 -23.34 -6.96 13.74
C PHE A 299 -22.07 -7.79 13.90
N SER A 300 -21.13 -7.67 12.97
CA SER A 300 -19.79 -8.23 13.18
C SER A 300 -18.97 -7.36 14.13
N GLU A 301 -18.05 -7.97 14.89
CA GLU A 301 -17.13 -7.22 15.77
C GLU A 301 -16.34 -6.15 14.97
N ALA A 302 -15.96 -6.46 13.72
CA ALA A 302 -15.28 -5.51 12.83
C ALA A 302 -16.15 -4.28 12.47
N GLN A 303 -17.46 -4.45 12.28
CA GLN A 303 -18.38 -3.33 12.01
C GLN A 303 -18.55 -2.43 13.23
N VAL A 304 -18.67 -3.02 14.42
CA VAL A 304 -18.75 -2.28 15.68
C VAL A 304 -17.46 -1.52 15.93
N HIS A 305 -16.31 -2.16 15.73
CA HIS A 305 -15.01 -1.52 15.87
C HIS A 305 -14.82 -0.36 14.89
N HIS A 306 -15.25 -0.52 13.64
CA HIS A 306 -15.24 0.55 12.65
C HIS A 306 -16.15 1.73 13.05
N ALA A 307 -17.35 1.43 13.56
CA ALA A 307 -18.30 2.44 14.00
C ALA A 307 -17.76 3.30 15.17
N ILE A 308 -16.97 2.71 16.06
CA ILE A 308 -16.31 3.39 17.19
C ILE A 308 -15.16 4.29 16.72
N ARG A 309 -14.44 3.88 15.65
CA ARG A 309 -13.33 4.66 15.09
C ARG A 309 -13.73 5.55 13.91
N ALA A 310 -15.02 5.72 13.68
CA ALA A 310 -15.52 6.52 12.59
C ALA A 310 -15.22 8.03 12.80
N PRO A 311 -15.09 8.79 11.69
CA PRO A 311 -14.92 10.26 11.76
C PRO A 311 -16.19 10.99 12.21
N THR A 312 -17.33 10.30 12.35
CA THR A 312 -18.59 10.84 12.86
C THR A 312 -19.18 9.88 13.89
N ALA A 313 -20.00 10.39 14.82
CA ALA A 313 -20.73 9.56 15.81
C ALA A 313 -21.95 8.83 15.22
N GLU A 314 -22.25 9.06 13.94
CA GLU A 314 -23.42 8.50 13.25
C GLU A 314 -23.46 6.97 13.23
N PRO A 315 -22.37 6.25 12.87
CA PRO A 315 -22.41 4.79 12.81
C PRO A 315 -22.67 4.18 14.19
N LEU A 316 -22.00 4.71 15.22
CA LEU A 316 -22.17 4.26 16.59
C LEU A 316 -23.60 4.53 17.10
N TYR A 317 -24.16 5.69 16.75
CA TYR A 317 -25.56 6.00 17.06
C TYR A 317 -26.51 5.00 16.43
N LEU A 318 -26.38 4.73 15.14
CA LEU A 318 -27.25 3.80 14.42
C LEU A 318 -27.17 2.39 15.03
N ALA A 319 -25.97 1.92 15.40
CA ALA A 319 -25.78 0.65 16.08
C ALA A 319 -26.47 0.61 17.46
N CYS A 320 -26.36 1.68 18.25
CA CYS A 320 -27.00 1.75 19.57
C CYS A 320 -28.54 1.82 19.47
N ILE A 321 -29.10 2.63 18.57
CA ILE A 321 -30.55 2.71 18.37
C ILE A 321 -31.11 1.38 17.84
N ALA A 322 -30.37 0.68 16.97
CA ALA A 322 -30.77 -0.63 16.45
C ALA A 322 -30.98 -1.68 17.56
N VAL A 323 -30.22 -1.56 18.66
CA VAL A 323 -30.28 -2.43 19.83
C VAL A 323 -31.32 -1.95 20.86
N GLY A 324 -31.97 -0.80 20.63
CA GLY A 324 -32.99 -0.26 21.54
C GLY A 324 -32.42 0.61 22.65
N VAL A 325 -31.23 1.20 22.46
CA VAL A 325 -30.75 2.29 23.32
C VAL A 325 -31.50 3.57 22.96
N ASP A 326 -32.03 4.26 23.96
CA ASP A 326 -32.69 5.55 23.74
C ASP A 326 -31.70 6.67 23.40
N LYS A 327 -32.15 7.62 22.58
CA LYS A 327 -31.36 8.82 22.19
C LYS A 327 -30.82 9.59 23.41
N ALA A 328 -31.60 9.68 24.49
CA ALA A 328 -31.17 10.35 25.72
C ALA A 328 -30.01 9.61 26.42
N VAL A 329 -30.00 8.27 26.36
CA VAL A 329 -28.96 7.43 26.94
C VAL A 329 -27.70 7.45 26.07
N PHE A 330 -27.86 7.55 24.75
CA PHE A 330 -26.76 7.61 23.81
C PHE A 330 -25.78 8.77 24.07
N ALA A 331 -26.26 9.95 24.46
CA ALA A 331 -25.37 11.08 24.74
C ALA A 331 -24.36 10.76 25.86
N SER A 332 -24.83 10.13 26.94
CA SER A 332 -23.96 9.68 28.04
C SER A 332 -23.04 8.53 27.62
N LEU A 333 -23.53 7.60 26.79
CA LEU A 333 -22.73 6.51 26.24
C LEU A 333 -21.58 7.04 25.36
N LEU A 334 -21.86 8.01 24.49
CA LEU A 334 -20.88 8.59 23.58
C LEU A 334 -19.73 9.25 24.34
N VAL A 335 -20.01 9.93 25.46
CA VAL A 335 -18.98 10.53 26.32
C VAL A 335 -18.08 9.45 26.91
N GLU A 336 -18.65 8.37 27.44
CA GLU A 336 -17.86 7.28 28.04
C GLU A 336 -17.08 6.49 26.99
N VAL A 337 -17.66 6.23 25.81
CA VAL A 337 -16.95 5.60 24.69
C VAL A 337 -15.76 6.43 24.26
N ARG A 338 -15.90 7.77 24.14
CA ARG A 338 -14.79 8.67 23.78
C ARG A 338 -13.65 8.66 24.80
N LYS A 339 -13.96 8.56 26.09
CA LYS A 339 -12.92 8.45 27.13
C LYS A 339 -12.11 7.17 26.97
N LEU A 340 -12.76 6.06 26.63
CA LEU A 340 -12.14 4.75 26.52
C LEU A 340 -11.46 4.50 25.15
N SER A 341 -11.86 5.21 24.11
CA SER A 341 -11.34 5.07 22.74
C SER A 341 -10.28 6.09 22.33
N GLY A 342 -9.91 7.02 23.22
CA GLY A 342 -8.95 8.09 22.93
C GLY A 342 -9.53 9.25 22.13
N GLY A 343 -10.82 9.56 22.29
CA GLY A 343 -11.51 10.71 21.68
C GLY A 343 -12.37 10.39 20.47
N MET A 344 -12.55 9.11 20.13
CA MET A 344 -13.34 8.65 18.98
C MET A 344 -14.71 8.10 19.41
N PRO A 345 -15.77 8.15 18.58
CA PRO A 345 -15.86 8.77 17.27
C PRO A 345 -15.82 10.31 17.36
N ALA A 346 -15.28 10.97 16.33
CA ALA A 346 -15.22 12.44 16.28
C ALA A 346 -16.63 13.07 16.13
N ASP A 347 -16.80 14.34 16.53
CA ASP A 347 -18.11 15.02 16.52
C ASP A 347 -18.66 15.21 15.10
N GLY A 348 -17.79 15.44 14.11
CA GLY A 348 -18.10 15.32 12.68
C GLY A 348 -19.28 16.14 12.13
N GLY A 349 -19.82 17.10 12.88
CA GLY A 349 -20.98 17.92 12.47
C GLY A 349 -22.31 17.16 12.35
N TRP A 350 -22.40 15.94 12.88
CA TRP A 350 -23.58 15.08 12.76
C TRP A 350 -24.64 15.39 13.84
N LYS A 351 -25.92 15.15 13.52
CA LYS A 351 -27.06 15.36 14.45
C LYS A 351 -27.89 14.07 14.62
N ALA A 352 -28.19 13.74 15.88
CA ALA A 352 -29.01 12.59 16.23
C ALA A 352 -30.48 12.74 15.79
N THR A 353 -30.87 12.01 14.76
CA THR A 353 -32.26 11.91 14.27
C THR A 353 -32.99 10.76 14.97
N PRO A 354 -34.20 10.97 15.50
CA PRO A 354 -34.99 9.87 16.07
C PRO A 354 -35.39 8.88 14.96
N MET A 355 -35.14 7.59 15.19
CA MET A 355 -35.41 6.52 14.23
C MET A 355 -35.87 5.27 14.98
N SER A 356 -36.62 4.38 14.30
CA SER A 356 -36.97 3.07 14.87
C SER A 356 -35.77 2.11 14.84
N ALA A 357 -35.74 1.12 15.74
CA ALA A 357 -34.66 0.13 15.81
C ALA A 357 -34.41 -0.58 14.47
N HIS A 358 -35.49 -0.98 13.77
CA HIS A 358 -35.37 -1.61 12.44
C HIS A 358 -34.85 -0.64 11.37
N ALA A 359 -35.25 0.63 11.39
CA ALA A 359 -34.71 1.62 10.45
C ALA A 359 -33.23 1.89 10.71
N ALA A 360 -32.82 1.99 11.97
CA ALA A 360 -31.44 2.19 12.38
C ALA A 360 -30.54 1.00 12.01
N SER A 361 -31.01 -0.24 12.23
CA SER A 361 -30.28 -1.45 11.84
C SER A 361 -30.02 -1.51 10.32
N ARG A 362 -31.05 -1.23 9.50
CA ARG A 362 -30.88 -1.18 8.03
C ARG A 362 -29.93 -0.08 7.59
N ALA A 363 -30.05 1.11 8.16
CA ALA A 363 -29.16 2.24 7.86
C ALA A 363 -27.70 1.93 8.25
N PHE A 364 -27.49 1.28 9.39
CA PHE A 364 -26.17 0.84 9.83
C PHE A 364 -25.55 -0.16 8.86
N HIS A 365 -26.28 -1.21 8.49
CA HIS A 365 -25.80 -2.20 7.53
C HIS A 365 -25.49 -1.58 6.16
N GLN A 366 -26.36 -0.67 5.66
CA GLN A 366 -26.13 0.02 4.40
C GLN A 366 -24.88 0.91 4.46
N MET A 367 -24.61 1.55 5.59
CA MET A 367 -23.42 2.38 5.80
C MET A 367 -22.14 1.53 5.88
N MET A 368 -22.20 0.36 6.50
CA MET A 368 -21.06 -0.57 6.60
C MET A 368 -20.81 -1.38 5.31
N GLN A 369 -21.75 -1.43 4.37
CA GLN A 369 -21.61 -2.10 3.07
C GLN A 369 -21.12 -1.17 1.95
N LYS A 370 -21.29 0.15 2.10
CA LYS A 370 -20.72 1.10 1.14
C LYS A 370 -19.20 1.09 1.31
N PRO A 371 -18.40 0.81 0.26
CA PRO A 371 -17.00 1.18 0.30
C PRO A 371 -16.95 2.69 0.53
N ALA A 372 -16.02 3.15 1.37
CA ALA A 372 -15.80 4.56 1.62
C ALA A 372 -15.70 5.27 0.26
N THR A 373 -16.76 5.95 -0.14
CA THR A 373 -16.76 6.84 -1.29
C THR A 373 -15.76 7.93 -0.96
N VAL A 374 -14.74 7.99 -1.81
CA VAL A 374 -13.70 9.02 -1.92
C VAL A 374 -14.28 10.42 -1.81
#